data_AF-A0A9E5UPL1-F1
#
_entry.id   AF-A0A9E5UPL1-F1
#
_cell.length_a   1.000
_cell.length_b   1.000
_cell.length_c   1.000
_cell.angle_alpha   90.00
_cell.angle_beta   90.00
_cell.angle_gamma   90.00
#
_symmetry.space_group_name_H-M   'P 1'
#
loop_
_entity.id
_entity.type
_entity.pdbx_description
1 polymer ?
#
loop_
_entity_poly.entity_id
_entity_poly.type
_entity_poly.pdbx_seq_one_letter_code
_entity_poly.pdbx_strand_id
1 'polypeptide(L)'
;MLRREASFFQTDLPKNQTLHARDAFAILAALGISSLPPAQEAEWLSPAPQKMAVAWTPRTLEPNKVPNAKGLSLKDAIYLLENKGLKVYYQGSGRVRSQSLMPGAALRPGDKIVIQLQ
;
A
#
# COMPACT_ATOMS: atom_id res chain seq x y z
N MET A 1 -12.43 -4.21 -28.97
CA MET A 1 -12.27 -4.86 -27.65
C MET A 1 -10.82 -4.69 -27.22
N LEU A 2 -10.52 -3.76 -26.29
CA LEU A 2 -9.16 -3.54 -25.79
C LEU A 2 -8.93 -4.37 -24.52
N ARG A 3 -8.01 -5.33 -24.59
CA ARG A 3 -7.50 -6.09 -23.44
C ARG A 3 -6.37 -5.28 -22.82
N ARG A 4 -6.58 -4.72 -21.61
CA ARG A 4 -5.54 -3.99 -20.88
C ARG A 4 -4.53 -5.00 -20.29
N GLU A 5 -3.30 -4.94 -20.76
CA GLU A 5 -2.17 -5.66 -20.20
C GLU A 5 -1.81 -5.05 -18.85
N ALA A 6 -1.95 -5.83 -17.78
CA ALA A 6 -1.33 -5.51 -16.51
C ALA A 6 0.15 -5.86 -16.64
N SER A 7 0.98 -4.86 -16.95
CA SER A 7 2.44 -4.98 -16.88
C SER A 7 2.84 -5.22 -15.43
N PHE A 8 2.98 -6.49 -15.09
CA PHE A 8 3.54 -6.98 -13.85
C PHE A 8 5.02 -6.60 -13.84
N PHE A 9 5.46 -5.73 -12.93
CA PHE A 9 6.89 -5.53 -12.68
C PHE A 9 7.43 -6.80 -12.05
N GLN A 10 7.92 -7.71 -12.89
CA GLN A 10 8.71 -8.84 -12.46
C GLN A 10 10.13 -8.31 -12.23
N THR A 11 10.47 -8.03 -10.98
CA THR A 11 11.88 -7.84 -10.61
C THR A 11 12.58 -9.18 -10.81
N ASP A 12 13.29 -9.31 -11.93
CA ASP A 12 14.22 -10.40 -12.15
C ASP A 12 15.36 -10.27 -11.15
N LEU A 13 15.28 -11.04 -10.06
CA LEU A 13 16.41 -11.26 -9.16
C LEU A 13 17.57 -11.84 -10.01
N PRO A 14 18.78 -11.24 -9.96
CA PRO A 14 19.91 -11.73 -10.74
C PRO A 14 20.22 -13.17 -10.31
N LYS A 15 20.01 -14.12 -11.23
CA LYS A 15 20.11 -15.57 -10.99
C LYS A 15 21.54 -16.08 -10.70
N ASN A 16 22.51 -15.19 -10.52
CA ASN A 16 23.93 -15.54 -10.46
C ASN A 16 24.73 -14.76 -9.42
N GLN A 17 24.12 -14.39 -8.29
CA GLN A 17 24.85 -13.84 -7.15
C GLN A 17 24.70 -14.79 -5.97
N THR A 18 25.62 -15.73 -5.85
CA THR A 18 25.79 -16.52 -4.64
C THR A 18 26.34 -15.58 -3.57
N LEU A 19 25.63 -15.42 -2.45
CA LEU A 19 26.04 -14.56 -1.35
C LEU A 19 26.53 -15.44 -0.19
N HIS A 20 27.61 -15.03 0.45
CA HIS A 20 28.08 -15.73 1.64
C HIS A 20 26.99 -15.65 2.72
N ALA A 21 26.66 -16.79 3.34
CA ALA A 21 25.48 -16.92 4.19
C ALA A 21 25.44 -15.87 5.32
N ARG A 22 26.61 -15.55 5.89
CA ARG A 22 26.74 -14.57 6.99
C ARG A 22 26.36 -13.15 6.55
N ASP A 23 26.72 -12.77 5.32
CA ASP A 23 26.47 -11.44 4.79
C ASP A 23 25.00 -11.27 4.40
N ALA A 24 24.36 -12.34 3.91
CA ALA A 24 22.93 -12.34 3.58
C ALA A 24 22.06 -12.07 4.82
N PHE A 25 22.34 -12.75 5.93
CA PHE A 25 21.62 -12.53 7.18
C PHE A 25 21.87 -11.14 7.77
N ALA A 26 23.11 -10.65 7.70
CA ALA A 26 23.44 -9.31 8.18
C ALA A 26 22.69 -8.20 7.42
N ILE A 27 22.61 -8.31 6.09
CA ILE A 27 21.89 -7.33 5.24
C ILE A 27 20.37 -7.42 5.49
N LEU A 28 19.80 -8.63 5.55
CA LEU A 28 18.37 -8.80 5.82
C LEU A 28 17.97 -8.27 7.20
N ALA A 29 18.81 -8.50 8.21
CA ALA A 29 18.62 -7.94 9.54
C ALA A 29 18.71 -6.40 9.53
N ALA A 30 19.68 -5.82 8.83
CA ALA A 30 19.83 -4.37 8.69
C ALA A 30 18.63 -3.72 7.98
N LEU A 31 17.98 -4.43 7.06
CA LEU A 31 16.76 -3.99 6.37
C LEU A 31 15.47 -4.29 7.15
N GLY A 32 15.56 -4.91 8.34
CA GLY A 32 14.42 -5.27 9.18
C GLY A 32 13.55 -6.40 8.59
N ILE A 33 14.09 -7.18 7.66
CA ILE A 33 13.39 -8.29 7.01
C ILE A 33 13.65 -9.56 7.81
N SER A 34 12.62 -10.08 8.46
CA SER A 34 12.70 -11.34 9.21
C SER A 34 12.95 -12.50 8.25
N SER A 35 14.08 -13.18 8.40
CA SER A 35 14.42 -14.38 7.63
C SER A 35 14.59 -15.57 8.57
N LEU A 36 14.15 -16.75 8.13
CA LEU A 36 14.40 -17.99 8.87
C LEU A 36 15.82 -18.47 8.55
N PRO A 37 16.61 -18.90 9.53
CA PRO A 37 17.91 -19.52 9.26
C PRO A 37 17.71 -20.79 8.41
N PRO A 38 18.66 -21.15 7.53
CA PRO A 38 18.55 -22.37 6.75
C PRO A 38 18.54 -23.58 7.68
N ALA A 39 17.78 -24.62 7.30
CA ALA A 39 17.66 -25.85 8.09
C ALA A 39 18.98 -26.66 8.21
N GLN A 40 19.99 -26.33 7.41
CA GLN A 40 21.32 -26.93 7.44
C GLN A 40 22.36 -25.82 7.24
N GLU A 41 23.43 -25.84 8.01
CA GLU A 41 24.56 -24.91 7.87
C GLU A 41 25.16 -25.07 6.47
N ALA A 42 24.93 -24.08 5.61
CA ALA A 42 25.42 -24.05 4.24
C ALA A 42 26.27 -22.79 4.05
N GLU A 43 27.49 -22.97 3.53
CA GLU A 43 28.46 -21.91 3.26
C GLU A 43 27.96 -20.93 2.17
N TRP A 44 27.16 -21.44 1.24
CA TRP A 44 26.57 -20.68 0.14
C TRP A 44 25.05 -20.83 0.14
N LEU A 45 24.33 -19.70 0.18
CA LEU A 45 22.87 -19.67 0.14
C LEU A 45 22.41 -19.02 -1.17
N SER A 46 21.40 -19.63 -1.79
CA SER A 46 20.67 -19.03 -2.91
C SER A 46 19.34 -18.48 -2.41
N PRO A 47 18.99 -17.22 -2.68
CA PRO A 47 17.70 -16.67 -2.28
C PRO A 47 16.57 -17.37 -3.05
N ALA A 48 15.69 -18.05 -2.33
CA ALA A 48 14.45 -18.56 -2.90
C ALA A 48 13.42 -17.42 -2.95
N PRO A 49 12.84 -17.08 -4.11
CA PRO A 49 11.83 -16.03 -4.19
C PRO A 49 10.58 -16.46 -3.41
N GLN A 50 10.37 -15.85 -2.24
CA GLN A 50 9.08 -15.91 -1.56
C GLN A 50 8.13 -14.95 -2.26
N LYS A 51 7.07 -15.49 -2.89
CA LYS A 51 6.00 -14.68 -3.48
C LYS A 51 5.25 -13.94 -2.35
N MET A 52 5.69 -12.72 -2.05
CA MET A 52 4.82 -11.77 -1.34
C MET A 52 3.76 -11.28 -2.33
N ALA A 53 2.62 -11.98 -2.37
CA ALA A 53 1.50 -11.56 -3.20
C ALA A 53 0.74 -10.42 -2.49
N VAL A 54 0.75 -9.23 -3.10
CA VAL A 54 -0.15 -8.15 -2.69
C VAL A 54 -1.54 -8.48 -3.23
N ALA A 55 -2.46 -8.85 -2.35
CA ALA A 55 -3.85 -9.11 -2.71
C ALA A 55 -4.58 -7.79 -2.96
N TRP A 56 -4.88 -7.49 -4.21
CA TRP A 56 -5.66 -6.32 -4.60
C TRP A 56 -7.15 -6.65 -4.53
N THR A 57 -7.82 -6.21 -3.47
CA THR A 57 -9.29 -6.30 -3.40
C THR A 57 -9.89 -5.03 -4.01
N PRO A 58 -10.68 -5.11 -5.10
CA PRO A 58 -11.37 -3.94 -5.64
C PRO A 58 -12.30 -3.34 -4.58
N ARG A 59 -12.17 -2.04 -4.34
CA ARG A 59 -12.98 -1.32 -3.36
C ARG A 59 -14.16 -0.69 -4.09
N THR A 60 -15.33 -1.33 -4.07
CA THR A 60 -16.55 -0.77 -4.64
C THR A 60 -16.96 0.47 -3.83
N LEU A 61 -17.06 1.62 -4.49
CA LEU A 61 -17.49 2.87 -3.86
C LEU A 61 -19.00 3.03 -4.03
N GLU A 62 -19.75 2.81 -2.95
CA GLU A 62 -21.20 3.04 -2.99
C GLU A 62 -21.52 4.49 -3.38
N PRO A 63 -22.54 4.73 -4.23
CA PRO A 63 -22.80 6.05 -4.80
C PRO A 63 -23.12 7.10 -3.74
N ASN A 64 -23.92 6.75 -2.73
CA ASN A 64 -24.45 7.70 -1.73
C ASN A 64 -23.84 7.52 -0.34
N LYS A 65 -22.60 7.01 -0.27
CA LYS A 65 -21.89 6.83 0.99
C LYS A 65 -20.57 7.57 1.02
N VAL A 66 -20.20 7.99 2.22
CA VAL A 66 -18.89 8.58 2.51
C VAL A 66 -17.81 7.50 2.31
N PRO A 67 -16.81 7.72 1.44
CA PRO A 67 -15.73 6.76 1.26
C PRO A 67 -14.69 6.84 2.39
N ASN A 68 -13.91 5.78 2.55
CA ASN A 68 -12.80 5.76 3.50
C ASN A 68 -11.53 6.33 2.86
N ALA A 69 -11.07 7.49 3.35
CA ALA A 69 -9.87 8.17 2.90
C ALA A 69 -8.64 7.93 3.80
N LYS A 70 -8.77 7.18 4.90
CA LYS A 70 -7.68 6.94 5.85
C LYS A 70 -6.49 6.23 5.18
N GLY A 71 -5.28 6.75 5.41
CA GLY A 71 -4.04 6.23 4.84
C GLY A 71 -3.73 6.70 3.41
N LEU A 72 -4.67 7.38 2.74
CA LEU A 72 -4.43 7.99 1.43
C LEU A 72 -3.51 9.21 1.56
N SER A 73 -2.83 9.55 0.46
CA SER A 73 -2.17 10.85 0.33
C SER A 73 -3.22 11.96 0.31
N LEU A 74 -2.84 13.19 0.70
CA LEU A 74 -3.75 14.34 0.61
C LEU A 74 -4.38 14.48 -0.80
N LYS A 75 -3.57 14.33 -1.85
CA LYS A 75 -4.03 14.45 -3.24
C LYS A 75 -5.09 13.39 -3.58
N ASP A 76 -4.82 12.13 -3.22
CA ASP A 76 -5.75 11.04 -3.51
C ASP A 76 -7.03 11.15 -2.67
N ALA A 77 -6.90 11.61 -1.43
CA ALA A 77 -8.03 11.84 -0.54
C ALA A 77 -8.96 12.95 -1.07
N ILE A 78 -8.40 14.09 -1.51
CA ILE A 78 -9.17 15.18 -2.11
C ILE A 78 -9.89 14.67 -3.35
N TYR A 79 -9.18 14.00 -4.27
CA TYR A 79 -9.78 13.45 -5.47
C TYR A 79 -10.95 12.50 -5.17
N LEU A 80 -10.76 11.57 -4.23
CA LEU A 80 -11.79 10.61 -3.84
C LEU A 80 -13.04 11.28 -3.25
N LEU A 81 -12.84 12.26 -2.35
CA LEU A 81 -13.92 12.88 -1.59
C LEU A 81 -14.67 13.95 -2.41
N GLU A 82 -13.96 14.77 -3.17
CA GLU A 82 -14.58 15.81 -4.01
C GLU A 82 -15.33 15.21 -5.21
N ASN A 83 -14.82 14.12 -5.80
CA ASN A 83 -15.57 13.39 -6.83
C ASN A 83 -16.86 12.76 -6.31
N LYS A 84 -16.96 12.53 -5.00
CA LYS A 84 -18.21 12.12 -4.34
C LYS A 84 -19.10 13.30 -3.96
N GLY A 85 -18.71 14.53 -4.30
CA GLY A 85 -19.47 15.75 -4.05
C GLY A 85 -19.27 16.34 -2.65
N LEU A 86 -18.27 15.90 -1.88
CA LEU A 86 -17.98 16.49 -0.57
C LEU A 86 -17.14 17.76 -0.70
N LYS A 87 -17.32 18.70 0.22
CA LYS A 87 -16.41 19.85 0.40
C LYS A 87 -15.34 19.50 1.43
N VAL A 88 -14.10 19.37 0.97
CA VAL A 88 -12.98 18.92 1.79
C VAL A 88 -12.28 20.10 2.47
N TYR A 89 -12.07 19.97 3.78
CA TYR A 89 -11.21 20.84 4.56
C TYR A 89 -10.13 19.98 5.21
N TYR A 90 -8.90 20.45 5.27
CA TYR A 90 -7.80 19.66 5.82
C TYR A 90 -6.88 20.48 6.69
N GLN A 91 -6.17 19.78 7.59
CA GLN A 91 -5.15 20.34 8.46
C GLN A 91 -3.95 19.39 8.53
N GLY A 92 -2.74 19.96 8.54
CA GLY A 92 -1.47 19.22 8.53
C GLY A 92 -0.93 18.95 7.12
N SER A 93 -0.01 17.99 7.02
CA SER A 93 0.66 17.56 5.79
C SER A 93 0.84 16.04 5.79
N GLY A 94 1.04 15.42 4.62
CA GLY A 94 1.35 13.99 4.53
C GLY A 94 0.13 13.11 4.22
N ARG A 95 -0.16 12.13 5.08
CA ARG A 95 -1.22 11.13 4.85
C ARG A 95 -2.40 11.33 5.76
N VAL A 96 -3.60 10.95 5.29
CA VAL A 96 -4.84 11.06 6.09
C VAL A 96 -4.77 10.16 7.31
N ARG A 97 -4.69 10.78 8.49
CA ARG A 97 -4.76 10.12 9.79
C ARG A 97 -6.21 9.91 10.21
N SER A 98 -7.09 10.88 9.98
CA SER A 98 -8.51 10.78 10.32
C SER A 98 -9.41 11.64 9.42
N GLN A 99 -10.70 11.32 9.44
CA GLN A 99 -11.76 12.04 8.72
C GLN A 99 -12.94 12.27 9.67
N SER A 100 -13.67 13.39 9.52
CA SER A 100 -14.77 13.78 10.41
C SER A 100 -16.06 12.98 10.18
N LEU A 101 -16.28 12.51 8.95
CA LEU A 101 -17.45 11.71 8.59
C LEU A 101 -17.09 10.23 8.58
N MET A 102 -17.90 9.40 9.22
CA MET A 102 -17.67 7.94 9.22
C MET A 102 -17.76 7.37 7.81
N PRO A 103 -16.81 6.52 7.39
CA PRO A 103 -16.95 5.75 6.17
C PRO A 103 -18.26 4.94 6.17
N GLY A 104 -18.96 4.89 5.03
CA GLY A 104 -20.25 4.21 4.91
C GLY A 104 -21.45 5.00 5.44
N ALA A 105 -21.25 6.18 6.04
CA ALA A 105 -22.33 7.10 6.38
C ALA A 105 -23.05 7.60 5.12
N ALA A 106 -24.33 7.92 5.23
CA ALA A 106 -25.07 8.54 4.12
C ALA A 106 -24.42 9.87 3.75
N LEU A 107 -24.25 10.09 2.46
CA LEU A 107 -23.61 11.27 1.89
C LEU A 107 -24.65 12.11 1.15
N ARG A 108 -24.61 13.42 1.35
CA ARG A 108 -25.33 14.39 0.51
C ARG A 108 -24.30 15.26 -0.23
N PRO A 109 -24.51 15.55 -1.53
CA PRO A 109 -23.66 16.49 -2.25
C PRO A 109 -23.59 17.84 -1.53
N GLY A 110 -22.38 18.35 -1.35
CA GLY A 110 -22.08 19.58 -0.63
C GLY A 110 -21.75 19.40 0.86
N ASP A 111 -21.88 18.18 1.41
CA ASP A 111 -21.52 17.90 2.81
C ASP A 111 -20.06 18.24 3.08
N LYS A 112 -19.82 18.85 4.25
CA LYS A 112 -18.49 19.22 4.71
C LYS A 112 -17.80 18.03 5.36
N ILE A 113 -16.60 17.71 4.88
CA ILE A 113 -15.71 16.74 5.52
C ILE A 113 -14.40 17.42 5.93
N VAL A 114 -13.96 17.18 7.16
CA VAL A 114 -12.66 17.63 7.66
C VAL A 114 -11.74 16.42 7.77
N ILE A 115 -10.54 16.48 7.18
CA ILE A 115 -9.51 15.45 7.29
C ILE A 115 -8.27 15.98 8.00
N GLN A 116 -7.68 15.15 8.85
CA GLN A 116 -6.44 15.47 9.58
C GLN A 116 -5.30 14.64 9.01
N LEU A 117 -4.17 15.29 8.77
CA LEU A 117 -2.99 14.70 8.17
C LEU A 117 -1.88 14.50 9.22
N GLN A 118 -0.97 13.57 8.96
CA GLN A 118 0.25 13.32 9.74
C GLN A 118 1.47 13.20 8.82
#